data_AF-A0A7Y5T1S2-F1
#
_entry.id   AF-A0A7Y5T1S2-F1
#
_cell.length_a   1.000
_cell.length_b   1.000
_cell.length_c   1.000
_cell.angle_alpha   90.00
_cell.angle_beta   90.00
_cell.angle_gamma   90.00
#
_symmetry.space_group_name_H-M   'P 1'
#
loop_
_entity.id
_entity.type
_entity.pdbx_description
1 polymer ?
#
loop_
_entity_poly.entity_id
_entity_poly.type
_entity_poly.pdbx_seq_one_letter_code
_entity_poly.pdbx_strand_id
1 'polypeptide(L)'
;MKTFSSFLALAGLAILTACSSEPANVQEFQELVQKLDAKNNQIVSVNQEIRQLVREYNTQVPPSQRVALTGVDSLGFSEKQQQVLSELLQMEENVSYRGLLQQIVDKNAEVWDLAGQVAELRDKLPVPRRVKAGDTHFDLVMLYLKNEKSLDEKTARDLAEKTMLIDELVPGFDVWMYYNDGTFGTFVTQGTAPVSPNKYKYSIRREQIARETQKVLQQYKDSLVQATTDTLKTQGVVTP
;
A
#
# COMPACT_ATOMS: atom_id res chain seq x y z
N MET A 1 -18.40 -28.09 65.54
CA MET A 1 -18.51 -26.71 65.05
C MET A 1 -17.46 -26.51 63.96
N LYS A 2 -17.90 -25.90 62.85
CA LYS A 2 -17.16 -25.69 61.61
C LYS A 2 -16.13 -24.55 61.79
N THR A 3 -14.93 -24.72 61.24
CA THR A 3 -14.15 -23.60 60.68
C THR A 3 -13.43 -24.07 59.43
N PHE A 4 -13.99 -23.62 58.31
CA PHE A 4 -13.41 -23.56 56.97
C PHE A 4 -12.14 -22.71 57.01
N SER A 5 -11.07 -23.13 56.33
CA SER A 5 -9.98 -22.23 55.96
C SER A 5 -9.65 -22.45 54.49
N SER A 6 -10.27 -21.63 53.65
CA SER A 6 -9.98 -21.49 52.22
C SER A 6 -8.57 -20.95 52.02
N PHE A 7 -7.70 -21.71 51.36
CA PHE A 7 -6.50 -21.16 50.74
C PHE A 7 -6.87 -20.70 49.32
N LEU A 8 -7.01 -19.39 49.17
CA LEU A 8 -7.14 -18.71 47.89
C LEU A 8 -5.72 -18.59 47.29
N ALA A 9 -5.39 -19.45 46.31
CA ALA A 9 -4.18 -19.29 45.53
C ALA A 9 -4.42 -18.21 44.47
N LEU A 10 -3.93 -17.01 44.72
CA LEU A 10 -3.91 -15.90 43.76
C LEU A 10 -2.83 -16.21 42.71
N ALA A 11 -3.23 -16.80 41.58
CA ALA A 11 -2.36 -16.92 40.42
C ALA A 11 -2.22 -15.53 39.78
N GLY A 12 -1.09 -14.87 40.04
CA GLY A 12 -0.70 -13.64 39.38
C GLY A 12 -0.49 -13.88 37.89
N LEU A 13 -1.40 -13.35 37.08
CA LEU A 13 -1.28 -13.31 35.62
C LEU A 13 -0.27 -12.21 35.26
N ALA A 14 1.00 -12.60 35.07
CA ALA A 14 2.01 -11.72 34.50
C ALA A 14 1.67 -11.49 33.02
N ILE A 15 1.09 -10.33 32.72
CA ILE A 15 0.91 -9.84 31.36
C ILE A 15 2.30 -9.56 30.82
N LEU A 16 2.81 -10.45 29.96
CA LEU A 16 3.97 -10.20 29.12
C LEU A 16 3.59 -9.11 28.12
N THR A 17 3.72 -7.84 28.52
CA THR A 17 3.83 -6.75 27.56
C THR A 17 5.15 -6.95 26.84
N ALA A 18 5.10 -7.56 25.65
CA ALA A 18 6.17 -7.41 24.69
C ALA A 18 6.33 -5.90 24.47
N CYS A 19 7.37 -5.32 25.04
CA CYS A 19 7.79 -3.95 24.75
C CYS A 19 8.25 -3.93 23.29
N SER A 20 7.32 -3.72 22.35
CA SER A 20 7.69 -3.00 21.14
C SER A 20 8.01 -1.58 21.60
N SER A 21 9.27 -1.18 21.50
CA SER A 21 9.64 0.21 21.75
C SER A 21 9.02 1.04 20.64
N GLU A 22 7.91 1.73 20.94
CA GLU A 22 7.34 2.70 20.01
C GLU A 22 8.43 3.69 19.57
N PRO A 23 8.41 4.17 18.32
CA PRO A 23 9.43 5.09 17.81
C PRO A 23 9.53 6.34 18.70
N ALA A 24 10.74 6.82 18.96
CA ALA A 24 10.96 7.90 19.92
C ALA A 24 10.41 9.25 19.45
N ASN A 25 10.35 9.45 18.13
CA ASN A 25 9.84 10.67 17.51
C ASN A 25 9.19 10.41 16.14
N VAL A 26 8.50 11.43 15.62
CA VAL A 26 7.76 11.35 14.35
C VAL A 26 8.67 11.11 13.15
N GLN A 27 9.93 11.56 13.19
CA GLN A 27 10.89 11.36 12.11
C GLN A 27 11.33 9.90 12.03
N GLU A 28 11.66 9.28 13.18
CA GLU A 28 11.98 7.86 13.24
C GLU A 28 10.79 7.00 12.80
N PHE A 29 9.59 7.36 13.25
CA PHE A 29 8.35 6.72 12.80
C PHE A 29 8.19 6.79 11.27
N GLN A 30 8.38 7.99 10.71
CA GLN A 30 8.31 8.22 9.27
C GLN A 30 9.33 7.35 8.52
N GLU A 31 10.58 7.31 8.97
CA GLU A 31 11.62 6.51 8.34
C GLU A 31 11.27 5.02 8.34
N LEU A 32 10.74 4.50 9.44
CA LEU A 32 10.30 3.10 9.53
C LEU A 32 9.15 2.81 8.56
N VAL A 33 8.14 3.67 8.50
CA VAL A 33 7.01 3.52 7.55
C VAL A 33 7.50 3.62 6.10
N GLN A 34 8.41 4.53 5.79
CA GLN A 34 8.97 4.67 4.44
C GLN A 34 9.81 3.44 4.05
N LYS A 35 10.65 2.93 4.95
CA LYS A 35 11.42 1.69 4.74
C LYS A 35 10.48 0.50 4.53
N LEU A 36 9.40 0.41 5.31
CA LEU A 36 8.38 -0.62 5.19
C LEU A 36 7.69 -0.56 3.81
N ASP A 37 7.22 0.61 3.39
CA ASP A 37 6.56 0.78 2.09
C ASP A 37 7.52 0.48 0.93
N ALA A 38 8.77 0.94 1.02
CA ALA A 38 9.80 0.65 0.02
C ALA A 38 10.04 -0.85 -0.15
N LYS A 39 10.15 -1.61 0.95
CA LYS A 39 10.32 -3.08 0.90
C LYS A 39 9.10 -3.79 0.36
N ASN A 40 7.89 -3.37 0.73
CA ASN A 40 6.66 -3.90 0.13
C ASN A 40 6.62 -3.67 -1.39
N ASN A 41 7.03 -2.47 -1.84
CA ASN A 41 7.12 -2.17 -3.27
C ASN A 41 8.20 -3.02 -3.98
N GLN A 42 9.33 -3.29 -3.32
CA GLN A 42 10.36 -4.21 -3.83
C GLN A 42 9.81 -5.63 -3.97
N ILE A 43 9.10 -6.16 -2.97
CA ILE A 43 8.43 -7.46 -3.05
C ILE A 43 7.49 -7.54 -4.26
N VAL A 44 6.69 -6.50 -4.50
CA VAL A 44 5.80 -6.43 -5.66
C VAL A 44 6.60 -6.47 -6.97
N SER A 45 7.71 -5.73 -7.06
CA SER A 45 8.58 -5.70 -8.24
C SER A 45 9.22 -7.06 -8.52
N VAL A 46 9.83 -7.69 -7.51
CA VAL A 46 10.47 -8.99 -7.63
C VAL A 46 9.44 -10.07 -8.02
N ASN A 47 8.23 -10.02 -7.45
CA ASN A 47 7.14 -10.91 -7.85
C ASN A 47 6.71 -10.73 -9.32
N GLN A 48 6.83 -9.53 -9.89
CA GLN A 48 6.56 -9.31 -11.32
C GLN A 48 7.66 -9.94 -12.19
N GLU A 49 8.93 -9.82 -11.78
CA GLU A 49 10.07 -10.48 -12.42
C GLU A 49 9.92 -12.00 -12.40
N ILE A 50 9.60 -12.58 -11.24
CA ILE A 50 9.32 -14.02 -11.10
C ILE A 50 8.23 -14.46 -12.09
N ARG A 51 7.12 -13.71 -12.16
CA ARG A 51 6.03 -14.04 -13.10
C ARG A 51 6.49 -13.97 -14.56
N GLN A 52 7.41 -13.07 -14.89
CA GLN A 52 7.99 -12.97 -16.24
C GLN A 52 8.91 -14.15 -16.54
N LEU A 53 9.83 -14.48 -15.63
CA LEU A 53 10.74 -15.62 -15.78
C LEU A 53 9.99 -16.94 -15.91
N VAL A 54 8.93 -17.14 -15.11
CA VAL A 54 8.08 -18.35 -15.21
C VAL A 54 7.36 -18.41 -16.55
N ARG A 55 6.86 -17.28 -17.08
CA ARG A 55 6.26 -17.25 -18.42
C ARG A 55 7.28 -17.62 -19.49
N GLU A 56 8.48 -17.05 -19.41
CA GLU A 56 9.57 -17.35 -20.33
C GLU A 56 9.95 -18.83 -20.29
N TYR A 57 10.19 -19.38 -19.09
CA TYR A 57 10.43 -20.82 -18.91
C TYR A 57 9.29 -21.67 -19.52
N ASN A 58 8.04 -21.35 -19.20
CA ASN A 58 6.87 -22.10 -19.68
C ASN A 58 6.66 -22.07 -21.20
N THR A 59 7.22 -21.08 -21.90
CA THR A 59 7.21 -21.03 -23.37
C THR A 59 8.26 -21.95 -24.01
N GLN A 60 9.31 -22.30 -23.28
CA GLN A 60 10.43 -23.10 -23.79
C GLN A 60 10.29 -24.59 -23.46
N VAL A 61 9.45 -24.95 -22.47
CA VAL A 61 9.26 -26.33 -22.02
C VAL A 61 7.91 -26.94 -22.45
N PRO A 62 7.84 -28.27 -22.62
CA PRO A 62 6.59 -28.97 -22.88
C PRO A 62 5.58 -28.79 -21.72
N PRO A 63 4.27 -28.93 -21.98
CA PRO A 63 3.23 -28.73 -20.95
C PRO A 63 3.42 -29.52 -19.66
N SER A 64 4.04 -30.71 -19.73
CA SER A 64 4.32 -31.57 -18.58
C SER A 64 5.37 -31.03 -17.60
N GLN A 65 6.21 -30.07 -18.04
CA GLN A 65 7.29 -29.48 -17.23
C GLN A 65 6.99 -28.05 -16.81
N ARG A 66 5.82 -27.50 -17.17
CA ARG A 66 5.48 -26.10 -16.88
C ARG A 66 5.30 -25.87 -15.38
N VAL A 67 5.84 -24.75 -14.91
CA VAL A 67 5.62 -24.25 -13.55
C VAL A 67 4.29 -23.52 -13.49
N ALA A 68 3.42 -23.93 -12.58
CA ALA A 68 2.13 -23.28 -12.38
C ALA A 68 2.31 -21.93 -11.64
N LEU A 69 1.76 -20.85 -12.20
CA LEU A 69 1.69 -19.55 -11.54
C LEU A 69 0.55 -19.45 -10.51
N THR A 70 -0.32 -20.46 -10.44
CA THR A 70 -1.40 -20.53 -9.45
C THR A 70 -0.77 -20.64 -8.07
N GLY A 71 -1.03 -19.65 -7.21
CA GLY A 71 -0.52 -19.62 -5.84
C GLY A 71 0.77 -18.81 -5.62
N VAL A 72 1.27 -18.06 -6.63
CA VAL A 72 2.22 -16.98 -6.35
C VAL A 72 1.43 -15.86 -5.68
N ASP A 73 1.54 -15.78 -4.36
CA ASP A 73 0.88 -14.78 -3.54
C ASP A 73 1.74 -13.51 -3.44
N SER A 74 1.39 -12.60 -2.53
CA SER A 74 2.18 -11.39 -2.31
C SER A 74 3.56 -11.65 -1.69
N LEU A 75 3.79 -12.83 -1.10
CA LEU A 75 5.04 -13.27 -0.46
C LEU A 75 5.83 -14.26 -1.34
N GLY A 76 5.42 -14.45 -2.59
CA GLY A 76 6.13 -15.29 -3.56
C GLY A 76 5.54 -16.69 -3.68
N PHE A 77 6.38 -17.67 -3.99
CA PHE A 77 6.01 -19.07 -4.00
C PHE A 77 5.98 -19.64 -2.59
N SER A 78 4.93 -20.41 -2.28
CA SER A 78 4.83 -21.21 -1.06
C SER A 78 5.97 -22.23 -0.94
N GLU A 79 6.25 -22.72 0.28
CA GLU A 79 7.27 -23.75 0.53
C GLU A 79 7.10 -24.99 -0.36
N LYS A 80 5.86 -25.44 -0.59
CA LYS A 80 5.58 -26.58 -1.48
C LYS A 80 5.99 -26.29 -2.92
N GLN A 81 5.73 -25.08 -3.40
CA GLN A 81 6.12 -24.68 -4.75
C GLN A 81 7.63 -24.49 -4.89
N GLN A 82 8.30 -24.00 -3.83
CA GLN A 82 9.76 -23.95 -3.76
C GLN A 82 10.40 -25.33 -3.88
N GLN A 83 9.85 -26.33 -3.19
CA GLN A 83 10.32 -27.71 -3.27
C GLN A 83 10.21 -28.25 -4.70
N VAL A 84 9.04 -28.07 -5.34
CA VAL A 84 8.84 -28.47 -6.74
C VAL A 84 9.82 -27.77 -7.69
N LEU A 85 10.05 -26.45 -7.53
CA LEU A 85 11.03 -25.71 -8.32
C LEU A 85 12.45 -26.23 -8.11
N SER A 86 12.81 -26.59 -6.88
CA SER A 86 14.13 -27.12 -6.54
C SER A 86 14.34 -28.52 -7.12
N GLU A 87 13.32 -29.37 -7.11
CA GLU A 87 13.36 -30.69 -7.75
C GLU A 87 13.49 -30.57 -9.27
N LEU A 88 12.70 -29.69 -9.89
CA LEU A 88 12.80 -29.42 -11.33
C LEU A 88 14.21 -28.94 -11.70
N LEU A 89 14.79 -28.03 -10.92
CA LEU A 89 16.13 -27.52 -11.14
C LEU A 89 17.21 -28.61 -11.06
N GLN A 90 17.06 -29.60 -10.19
CA GLN A 90 17.98 -30.72 -10.06
C GLN A 90 17.88 -31.72 -11.20
N MET A 91 16.69 -31.90 -11.75
CA MET A 91 16.42 -32.82 -12.86
C MET A 91 16.66 -32.17 -14.24
N GLU A 92 16.81 -30.84 -14.30
CA GLU A 92 16.96 -30.10 -15.55
C GLU A 92 18.38 -30.25 -16.14
N GLU A 93 18.45 -30.92 -17.28
CA GLU A 93 19.70 -31.13 -18.03
C GLU A 93 20.00 -29.97 -19.00
N ASN A 94 18.99 -29.23 -19.45
CA ASN A 94 19.19 -28.11 -20.35
C ASN A 94 19.75 -26.90 -19.59
N VAL A 95 20.98 -26.51 -19.91
CA VAL A 95 21.69 -25.40 -19.25
C VAL A 95 20.90 -24.08 -19.28
N SER A 96 20.18 -23.79 -20.37
CA SER A 96 19.37 -22.58 -20.51
C SER A 96 18.18 -22.60 -19.55
N TYR A 97 17.47 -23.72 -19.50
CA TYR A 97 16.29 -23.89 -18.64
C TYR A 97 16.68 -23.92 -17.17
N ARG A 98 17.80 -24.58 -16.86
CA ARG A 98 18.40 -24.57 -15.53
C ARG A 98 18.75 -23.15 -15.09
N GLY A 99 19.26 -22.32 -16.00
CA GLY A 99 19.53 -20.90 -15.74
C GLY A 99 18.27 -20.09 -15.41
N LEU A 100 17.15 -20.35 -16.11
CA LEU A 100 15.87 -19.70 -15.81
C LEU A 100 15.29 -20.17 -14.47
N LEU A 101 15.30 -21.48 -14.21
CA LEU A 101 14.84 -22.05 -12.94
C LEU A 101 15.65 -21.53 -11.75
N GLN A 102 16.98 -21.42 -11.89
CA GLN A 102 17.84 -20.86 -10.85
C GLN A 102 17.46 -19.40 -10.56
N GLN A 103 17.27 -18.58 -11.60
CA GLN A 103 16.84 -17.18 -11.41
C GLN A 103 15.49 -17.09 -10.70
N ILE A 104 14.54 -17.97 -11.02
CA ILE A 104 13.24 -18.03 -10.34
C ILE A 104 13.41 -18.36 -8.86
N VAL A 105 14.24 -19.35 -8.53
CA VAL A 105 14.53 -19.76 -7.15
C VAL A 105 15.22 -18.64 -6.38
N ASP A 106 16.24 -18.01 -6.96
CA ASP A 106 17.00 -16.93 -6.33
C ASP A 106 16.11 -15.71 -6.07
N LYS A 107 15.31 -15.30 -7.05
CA LYS A 107 14.35 -14.20 -6.91
C LYS A 107 13.28 -14.50 -5.88
N ASN A 108 12.84 -15.74 -5.79
CA ASN A 108 11.88 -16.12 -4.76
C ASN A 108 12.50 -16.08 -3.36
N ALA A 109 13.76 -16.49 -3.18
CA ALA A 109 14.47 -16.33 -1.92
C ALA A 109 14.61 -14.84 -1.52
N GLU A 110 14.86 -13.96 -2.48
CA GLU A 110 14.86 -12.50 -2.29
C GLU A 110 13.52 -11.99 -1.74
N VAL A 111 12.38 -12.50 -2.25
CA VAL A 111 11.04 -12.14 -1.71
C VAL A 111 10.90 -12.53 -0.24
N TRP A 112 11.34 -13.73 0.15
CA TRP A 112 11.25 -14.21 1.53
C TRP A 112 12.13 -13.40 2.49
N ASP A 113 13.34 -13.02 2.06
CA ASP A 113 14.21 -12.13 2.83
C ASP A 113 13.57 -10.75 3.04
N LEU A 114 13.03 -10.16 1.97
CA LEU A 114 12.30 -8.90 2.05
C LEU A 114 11.06 -9.00 2.96
N ALA A 115 10.33 -10.11 2.90
CA ALA A 115 9.17 -10.37 3.75
C ALA A 115 9.55 -10.46 5.23
N GLY A 116 10.67 -11.11 5.55
CA GLY A 116 11.23 -11.13 6.90
C GLY A 116 11.54 -9.73 7.42
N GLN A 117 12.23 -8.91 6.61
CA GLN A 117 12.53 -7.52 6.96
C GLN A 117 11.26 -6.66 7.10
N VAL A 118 10.22 -6.91 6.31
CA VAL A 118 8.90 -6.27 6.45
C VAL A 118 8.26 -6.63 7.79
N ALA A 119 8.34 -7.89 8.22
CA ALA A 119 7.82 -8.33 9.51
C ALA A 119 8.57 -7.63 10.67
N GLU A 120 9.90 -7.60 10.63
CA GLU A 120 10.71 -6.91 11.64
C GLU A 120 10.42 -5.42 11.75
N LEU A 121 10.13 -4.75 10.63
CA LEU A 121 9.74 -3.34 10.63
C LEU A 121 8.33 -3.14 11.20
N ARG A 122 7.40 -4.05 10.89
CA ARG A 122 6.02 -4.00 11.42
C ARG A 122 5.99 -4.19 12.93
N ASP A 123 6.85 -5.03 13.49
CA ASP A 123 6.91 -5.25 14.94
C ASP A 123 7.36 -4.00 15.72
N LYS A 124 8.00 -3.03 15.05
CA LYS A 124 8.42 -1.74 15.61
C LYS A 124 7.40 -0.62 15.41
N LEU A 125 6.34 -0.88 14.64
CA LEU A 125 5.33 0.10 14.30
C LEU A 125 3.98 -0.28 14.93
N PRO A 126 3.15 0.71 15.30
CA PRO A 126 1.79 0.42 15.70
C PRO A 126 0.99 -0.14 14.51
N VAL A 127 -0.04 -0.90 14.79
CA VAL A 127 -0.91 -1.45 13.75
C VAL A 127 -1.56 -0.30 12.96
N PRO A 128 -1.42 -0.28 11.62
CA PRO A 128 -2.01 0.78 10.82
C PRO A 128 -3.53 0.64 10.76
N ARG A 129 -4.21 1.75 10.52
CA ARG A 129 -5.64 1.75 10.22
C ARG A 129 -5.85 1.51 8.74
N ARG A 130 -6.49 0.39 8.40
CA ARG A 130 -6.85 0.09 7.02
C ARG A 130 -8.07 0.88 6.57
N VAL A 131 -7.93 1.58 5.45
CA VAL A 131 -8.98 2.38 4.82
C VAL A 131 -10.10 1.48 4.30
N LYS A 132 -11.33 1.85 4.63
CA LYS A 132 -12.57 1.27 4.11
C LYS A 132 -13.27 2.24 3.15
N ALA A 133 -14.27 1.74 2.44
CA ALA A 133 -15.08 2.58 1.57
C ALA A 133 -15.80 3.67 2.39
N GLY A 134 -15.64 4.93 1.98
CA GLY A 134 -16.24 6.10 2.63
C GLY A 134 -15.38 6.73 3.74
N ASP A 135 -14.26 6.11 4.13
CA ASP A 135 -13.35 6.71 5.09
C ASP A 135 -12.66 7.94 4.48
N THR A 136 -12.60 9.03 5.23
CA THR A 136 -11.76 10.19 4.90
C THR A 136 -10.53 10.21 5.79
N HIS A 137 -9.42 10.77 5.31
CA HIS A 137 -8.20 10.85 6.12
C HIS A 137 -8.44 11.67 7.39
N PHE A 138 -9.21 12.75 7.31
CA PHE A 138 -9.57 13.57 8.45
C PHE A 138 -10.34 12.77 9.52
N ASP A 139 -11.35 12.00 9.13
CA ASP A 139 -12.17 11.24 10.08
C ASP A 139 -11.34 10.15 10.78
N LEU A 140 -10.44 9.48 10.06
CA LEU A 140 -9.54 8.48 10.63
C LEU A 140 -8.59 9.09 11.66
N VAL A 141 -8.05 10.28 11.36
CA VAL A 141 -7.17 11.03 12.28
C VAL A 141 -7.95 11.49 13.51
N MET A 142 -9.13 12.07 13.35
CA MET A 142 -9.97 12.51 14.47
C MET A 142 -10.35 11.35 15.38
N LEU A 143 -10.68 10.20 14.79
CA LEU A 143 -10.99 8.97 15.53
C LEU A 143 -9.78 8.50 16.36
N TYR A 144 -8.58 8.47 15.77
CA TYR A 144 -7.35 8.11 16.47
C TYR A 144 -7.03 9.07 17.62
N LEU A 145 -7.00 10.38 17.34
CA LEU A 145 -6.63 11.39 18.33
C LEU A 145 -7.62 11.45 19.50
N LYS A 146 -8.93 11.35 19.22
CA LYS A 146 -9.97 11.43 20.26
C LYS A 146 -10.12 10.11 21.01
N ASN A 147 -10.15 8.97 20.33
CA ASN A 147 -10.55 7.71 20.96
C ASN A 147 -9.36 6.88 21.42
N GLU A 148 -8.25 6.90 20.69
CA GLU A 148 -7.06 6.12 21.05
C GLU A 148 -6.10 6.93 21.91
N LYS A 149 -5.98 8.24 21.65
CA LYS A 149 -5.11 9.15 22.43
C LYS A 149 -5.86 10.03 23.43
N SER A 150 -7.18 9.90 23.52
CA SER A 150 -8.03 10.57 24.53
C SER A 150 -7.90 12.10 24.55
N LEU A 151 -7.61 12.72 23.40
CA LEU A 151 -7.53 14.18 23.29
C LEU A 151 -8.93 14.80 23.21
N ASP A 152 -9.07 16.01 23.73
CA ASP A 152 -10.28 16.79 23.52
C ASP A 152 -10.45 17.18 22.05
N GLU A 153 -11.69 17.43 21.64
CA GLU A 153 -12.01 17.67 20.23
C GLU A 153 -11.29 18.88 19.64
N LYS A 154 -11.11 19.95 20.42
CA LYS A 154 -10.47 21.17 19.94
C LYS A 154 -8.99 20.91 19.66
N THR A 155 -8.29 20.25 20.57
CA THR A 155 -6.87 19.89 20.41
C THR A 155 -6.68 18.89 19.26
N ALA A 156 -7.53 17.86 19.16
CA ALA A 156 -7.46 16.88 18.08
C ALA A 156 -7.66 17.54 16.70
N ARG A 157 -8.64 18.45 16.58
CA ARG A 157 -8.91 19.19 15.35
C ARG A 157 -7.75 20.11 14.97
N ASP A 158 -7.20 20.86 15.91
CA ASP A 158 -6.06 21.75 15.67
C ASP A 158 -4.83 20.98 15.15
N LEU A 159 -4.56 19.79 15.70
CA LEU A 159 -3.51 18.90 15.21
C LEU A 159 -3.80 18.36 13.80
N ALA A 160 -5.03 17.92 13.55
CA ALA A 160 -5.44 17.39 12.25
C ALA A 160 -5.34 18.45 11.14
N GLU A 161 -5.77 19.69 11.40
CA GLU A 161 -5.75 20.80 10.44
C GLU A 161 -4.35 21.30 10.11
N LYS A 162 -3.41 21.20 11.07
CA LYS A 162 -1.99 21.55 10.87
C LYS A 162 -1.19 20.46 10.15
N THR A 163 -1.78 19.29 9.97
CA THR A 163 -1.10 18.13 9.37
C THR A 163 -1.46 18.00 7.90
N MET A 164 -0.48 17.63 7.08
CA MET A 164 -0.74 17.35 5.66
C MET A 164 -1.54 16.05 5.51
N LEU A 165 -2.84 16.18 5.30
CA LEU A 165 -3.72 15.07 5.00
C LEU A 165 -3.74 14.79 3.48
N ILE A 166 -4.18 13.60 3.13
CA ILE A 166 -4.40 13.16 1.74
C ILE A 166 -5.90 13.22 1.49
N ASP A 167 -6.31 13.91 0.43
CA ASP A 167 -7.72 14.14 0.12
C ASP A 167 -8.46 12.85 -0.24
N GLU A 168 -7.84 12.01 -1.08
CA GLU A 168 -8.45 10.79 -1.57
C GLU A 168 -7.72 9.54 -1.04
N LEU A 169 -8.42 8.76 -0.23
CA LEU A 169 -7.98 7.45 0.24
C LEU A 169 -8.69 6.35 -0.54
N VAL A 170 -7.91 5.36 -1.00
CA VAL A 170 -8.44 4.18 -1.66
C VAL A 170 -8.61 3.06 -0.64
N PRO A 171 -9.75 2.33 -0.64
CA PRO A 171 -9.93 1.16 0.21
C PRO A 171 -8.75 0.19 0.10
N GLY A 172 -8.23 -0.23 1.25
CA GLY A 172 -7.04 -1.07 1.35
C GLY A 172 -5.73 -0.32 1.62
N PHE A 173 -5.68 1.01 1.47
CA PHE A 173 -4.55 1.80 1.98
C PHE A 173 -4.40 1.59 3.49
N ASP A 174 -3.16 1.70 3.95
CA ASP A 174 -2.82 1.67 5.37
C ASP A 174 -2.42 3.08 5.81
N VAL A 175 -3.13 3.61 6.81
CA VAL A 175 -2.87 4.90 7.45
C VAL A 175 -2.15 4.65 8.77
N TRP A 176 -0.90 5.08 8.84
CA TRP A 176 -0.03 5.00 10.00
C TRP A 176 -0.09 6.33 10.74
N MET A 177 -0.41 6.28 12.03
CA MET A 177 -0.58 7.48 12.84
C MET A 177 0.35 7.42 14.05
N TYR A 178 1.05 8.52 14.26
CA TYR A 178 1.95 8.74 15.38
C TYR A 178 1.44 9.92 16.20
N TYR A 179 1.37 9.74 17.52
CA TYR A 179 1.15 10.84 18.45
C TYR A 179 1.97 10.63 19.72
N ASN A 180 2.78 11.63 20.06
CA ASN A 180 3.50 11.70 21.32
C ASN A 180 3.75 13.18 21.68
N ASP A 181 3.50 13.55 22.95
CA ASP A 181 3.79 14.87 23.51
C ASP A 181 3.40 16.06 22.61
N GLY A 182 2.16 16.04 22.08
CA GLY A 182 1.64 17.12 21.22
C GLY A 182 2.18 17.12 19.79
N THR A 183 3.09 16.22 19.44
CA THR A 183 3.56 16.01 18.07
C THR A 183 2.72 14.93 17.40
N PHE A 184 2.06 15.28 16.30
CA PHE A 184 1.24 14.37 15.50
C PHE A 184 1.82 14.22 14.09
N GLY A 185 1.75 13.01 13.55
CA GLY A 185 2.09 12.72 12.16
C GLY A 185 1.26 11.58 11.61
N THR A 186 0.95 11.64 10.31
CA THR A 186 0.23 10.59 9.59
C THR A 186 0.90 10.29 8.26
N PHE A 187 0.94 9.00 7.92
CA PHE A 187 1.60 8.50 6.72
C PHE A 187 0.71 7.44 6.05
N VAL A 188 0.57 7.51 4.73
CA VAL A 188 -0.28 6.58 3.99
C VAL A 188 0.59 5.71 3.08
N THR A 189 0.42 4.40 3.22
CA THR A 189 1.09 3.37 2.40
C THR A 189 0.07 2.56 1.61
N GLN A 190 0.54 1.81 0.61
CA GLN A 190 -0.35 1.05 -0.27
C GLN A 190 -1.24 0.02 0.45
N GLY A 191 -0.75 -0.61 1.52
CA GLY A 191 -1.46 -1.67 2.23
C GLY A 191 -1.87 -2.79 1.26
N THR A 192 -3.15 -3.14 1.23
CA THR A 192 -3.72 -4.15 0.31
C THR A 192 -4.34 -3.55 -0.95
N ALA A 193 -4.24 -2.23 -1.15
CA ALA A 193 -4.81 -1.59 -2.32
C ALA A 193 -4.06 -2.01 -3.61
N PRO A 194 -4.74 -2.01 -4.78
CA PRO A 194 -4.12 -2.39 -6.05
C PRO A 194 -3.19 -1.32 -6.64
N VAL A 195 -3.16 -0.13 -6.04
CA VAL A 195 -2.41 1.04 -6.52
C VAL A 195 -1.68 1.67 -5.34
N SER A 196 -0.51 2.27 -5.54
CA SER A 196 0.14 3.02 -4.46
C SER A 196 -0.45 4.43 -4.32
N PRO A 197 -0.41 5.07 -3.12
CA PRO A 197 -0.95 6.42 -2.91
C PRO A 197 -0.37 7.45 -3.89
N ASN A 198 0.93 7.38 -4.15
CA ASN A 198 1.59 8.28 -5.12
C ASN A 198 1.07 8.05 -6.54
N LYS A 199 1.00 6.79 -7.00
CA LYS A 199 0.49 6.46 -8.34
C LYS A 199 -0.96 6.92 -8.51
N TYR A 200 -1.78 6.78 -7.48
CA TYR A 200 -3.15 7.24 -7.48
C TYR A 200 -3.27 8.76 -7.54
N LYS A 201 -2.49 9.49 -6.73
CA LYS A 201 -2.41 10.96 -6.78
C LYS A 201 -2.07 11.47 -8.19
N TYR A 202 -1.13 10.82 -8.87
CA TYR A 202 -0.79 11.17 -10.25
C TYR A 202 -1.90 10.86 -11.25
N SER A 203 -2.62 9.73 -11.11
CA SER A 203 -3.72 9.41 -12.04
C SER A 203 -4.86 10.41 -11.91
N ILE A 204 -5.24 10.78 -10.69
CA ILE A 204 -6.31 11.76 -10.44
C ILE A 204 -5.91 13.14 -10.98
N ARG A 205 -4.69 13.59 -10.70
CA ARG A 205 -4.18 14.85 -11.24
C ARG A 205 -4.19 14.87 -12.77
N ARG A 206 -3.79 13.78 -13.42
CA ARG A 206 -3.81 13.67 -14.88
C ARG A 206 -5.23 13.75 -15.44
N GLU A 207 -6.19 13.09 -14.81
CA GLU A 207 -7.59 13.17 -15.20
C GLU A 207 -8.20 14.56 -15.02
N GLN A 208 -7.85 15.24 -13.92
CA GLN A 208 -8.26 16.63 -13.68
C GLN A 208 -7.74 17.56 -14.77
N ILE A 209 -6.43 17.48 -15.09
CA ILE A 209 -5.82 18.26 -16.18
C ILE A 209 -6.50 17.96 -17.53
N ALA A 210 -6.80 16.69 -17.82
CA ALA A 210 -7.48 16.31 -19.05
C ALA A 210 -8.89 16.92 -19.12
N ARG A 211 -9.67 16.87 -18.03
CA ARG A 211 -11.00 17.49 -17.94
C ARG A 211 -10.95 19.00 -18.10
N GLU A 212 -9.98 19.67 -17.48
CA GLU A 212 -9.77 21.12 -17.61
C GLU A 212 -9.37 21.51 -19.03
N THR A 213 -8.42 20.78 -19.62
CA THR A 213 -8.00 20.99 -21.00
C THR A 213 -9.17 20.86 -21.96
N GLN A 214 -10.02 19.84 -21.76
CA GLN A 214 -11.22 19.66 -22.57
C GLN A 214 -12.20 20.82 -22.41
N LYS A 215 -12.42 21.33 -21.19
CA LYS A 215 -13.27 22.51 -20.95
C LYS A 215 -12.72 23.75 -21.66
N VAL A 216 -11.42 24.00 -21.57
CA VAL A 216 -10.76 25.14 -22.24
C VAL A 216 -10.88 25.03 -23.76
N LEU A 217 -10.65 23.84 -24.32
CA LEU A 217 -10.81 23.62 -25.76
C LEU A 217 -12.26 23.83 -26.22
N GLN A 218 -13.22 23.42 -25.40
CA GLN A 218 -14.64 23.64 -25.70
C GLN A 218 -14.98 25.13 -25.67
N GLN A 219 -14.58 25.85 -24.63
CA GLN A 219 -14.77 27.30 -24.53
C GLN A 219 -14.12 28.05 -25.70
N TYR A 220 -12.92 27.63 -26.12
CA TYR A 220 -12.25 28.20 -27.28
C TYR A 220 -13.06 27.96 -28.57
N LYS A 221 -13.54 26.75 -28.81
CA LYS A 221 -14.42 26.44 -29.96
C LYS A 221 -15.70 27.28 -29.94
N ASP A 222 -16.34 27.38 -28.80
CA ASP A 222 -17.57 28.16 -28.65
C ASP A 222 -17.31 29.65 -28.93
N SER A 223 -16.17 30.19 -28.48
CA SER A 223 -15.76 31.57 -28.77
C SER A 223 -15.48 31.82 -30.26
N LEU A 224 -14.90 30.84 -30.96
CA LEU A 224 -14.67 30.94 -32.41
C LEU A 224 -15.98 30.89 -33.19
N VAL A 225 -16.91 30.02 -32.79
CA VAL A 225 -18.25 29.96 -33.37
C VAL A 225 -18.96 31.29 -33.16
N GLN A 226 -18.96 31.82 -31.94
CA GLN A 226 -19.56 33.11 -31.62
C GLN A 226 -18.95 34.25 -32.45
N ALA A 227 -17.62 34.35 -32.49
CA ALA A 227 -16.93 35.38 -33.28
C ALA A 227 -17.24 35.27 -34.80
N THR A 228 -17.37 34.04 -35.31
CA THR A 228 -17.73 33.80 -36.71
C THR A 228 -19.19 34.21 -36.97
N THR A 229 -20.11 33.85 -36.07
CA THR A 229 -21.52 34.24 -36.15
C THR A 229 -21.67 35.76 -36.10
N ASP A 230 -20.95 36.44 -35.21
CA ASP A 230 -20.98 37.91 -35.09
C ASP A 230 -20.40 38.59 -36.34
N THR A 231 -19.35 38.01 -36.93
CA THR A 231 -18.78 38.48 -38.22
C THR A 231 -19.76 38.30 -39.38
N LEU A 232 -20.47 37.16 -39.45
CA LEU A 232 -21.46 36.91 -40.49
C LEU A 232 -22.72 37.78 -40.33
N LYS A 233 -23.13 38.09 -39.09
CA LYS A 233 -24.22 39.03 -38.80
C LYS A 233 -23.85 40.46 -39.22
N THR A 234 -22.63 40.90 -38.91
CA THR A 234 -22.13 42.24 -39.33
C THR A 234 -21.96 42.38 -40.84
N GLN A 235 -21.71 41.28 -41.56
CA GLN A 235 -21.66 41.25 -43.03
C GLN A 235 -23.03 41.05 -43.71
N GLY A 236 -24.13 40.97 -42.94
CA GLY A 236 -25.50 40.83 -43.48
C GLY A 236 -25.80 39.47 -44.11
N VAL A 237 -24.97 38.45 -43.85
CA VAL A 237 -25.13 37.09 -44.39
C VAL A 237 -26.14 36.26 -43.58
N VAL A 238 -26.38 36.64 -42.31
CA VAL A 238 -27.29 35.97 -41.39
C VAL A 238 -28.15 37.03 -40.70
N THR A 239 -29.48 36.92 -40.78
CA THR A 239 -30.43 37.83 -40.08
C THR A 239 -30.42 37.60 -38.56
N PRO A 240 -30.79 38.62 -37.75
CA PRO A 240 -30.67 38.60 -36.29
C PRO A 240 -31.20 37.35 -35.60
#